data_AF-N9A0A9-F1
#
_entry.id   AF-N9A0A9-F1
#
_cell.length_a   1.000
_cell.length_b   1.000
_cell.length_c   1.000
_cell.angle_alpha   90.00
_cell.angle_beta   90.00
_cell.angle_gamma   90.00
#
_symmetry.space_group_name_H-M   'P 1'
#
loop_
_entity.id
_entity.type
_entity.pdbx_description
1 polymer ?
#
loop_
_entity_poly.entity_id
_entity_poly.type
_entity_poly.pdbx_seq_one_letter_code
_entity_poly.pdbx_strand_id
1 'polypeptide(L)'
;MKRQNRKFEKFDAFELFSAYTSKYSINIQDESSLNTFLKEIRKSIEGSQKTPITIHGKRIEMLFAYVTGALGSVKLVKQEDAGNLFTAKSDIEMPDYRVILNDDEQILVEVKSFNSKDPYKKFELQKKYFNKLKKYADIMNVALYISVYFRLFNHWVLLPIKAFNDENDKYTIDYIQAMARSEMSKIGDCMLATTPDIEIRILTDEENAHELPRDNSNKVLFLPKKTEIFCNGNMLNTELENQLAFYFMRYSSWIENVHELIIENNKVYGVRFVYSGEKIDGQPFAHLGWRSSMIAEFFKTLTIKDDKVIATESFLNPSEFSIQIPDNYAENYNDLPLWIFIQEPNYEKIKRVGPL
;
A
#
# COMPACT_ATOMS: atom_id res chain seq x y z
N MET A 1 -12.19 -4.99 3.85
CA MET A 1 -12.08 -6.45 3.63
C MET A 1 -11.38 -7.10 4.83
N LYS A 2 -11.83 -8.28 5.28
CA LYS A 2 -11.16 -9.08 6.32
C LYS A 2 -10.35 -10.21 5.68
N ARG A 3 -9.15 -10.49 6.21
CA ARG A 3 -8.35 -11.64 5.78
C ARG A 3 -8.89 -12.90 6.46
N GLN A 4 -9.07 -13.98 5.69
CA GLN A 4 -9.31 -15.30 6.27
C GLN A 4 -7.98 -15.97 6.59
N ASN A 5 -7.73 -16.24 7.87
CA ASN A 5 -6.50 -16.89 8.31
C ASN A 5 -6.60 -18.40 8.09
N ARG A 6 -5.65 -18.97 7.35
CA ARG A 6 -5.45 -20.41 7.25
C ARG A 6 -4.82 -20.89 8.57
N LYS A 7 -5.16 -22.09 9.04
CA LYS A 7 -4.48 -22.71 10.21
C LYS A 7 -3.14 -23.29 9.75
N PHE A 8 -2.20 -22.40 9.46
CA PHE A 8 -0.93 -22.74 8.79
C PHE A 8 -0.09 -23.71 9.63
N GLU A 9 -0.14 -23.62 10.96
CA GLU A 9 0.59 -24.52 11.85
C GLU A 9 0.11 -25.98 11.74
N LYS A 10 -1.15 -26.18 11.35
CA LYS A 10 -1.75 -27.51 11.24
C LYS A 10 -1.72 -28.03 9.81
N PHE A 11 -2.21 -27.23 8.86
CA PHE A 11 -2.40 -27.70 7.48
C PHE A 11 -1.17 -27.45 6.62
N ASP A 12 -0.62 -26.24 6.62
CA ASP A 12 0.49 -25.88 5.74
C ASP A 12 1.78 -26.60 6.16
N ALA A 13 2.03 -26.74 7.47
CA ALA A 13 3.17 -27.50 7.99
C ALA A 13 3.13 -28.98 7.54
N PHE A 14 1.95 -29.60 7.59
CA PHE A 14 1.77 -30.98 7.15
C PHE A 14 1.81 -31.11 5.62
N GLU A 15 1.18 -30.19 4.87
CA GLU A 15 1.25 -30.15 3.40
C GLU A 15 2.71 -30.03 2.92
N LEU A 16 3.49 -29.15 3.54
CA LEU A 16 4.91 -28.98 3.23
C LEU A 16 5.73 -30.25 3.52
N PHE A 17 5.48 -30.90 4.65
CA PHE A 17 6.12 -32.19 4.99
C PHE A 17 5.69 -33.31 4.03
N SER A 18 4.41 -33.37 3.66
CA SER A 18 3.88 -34.35 2.71
C SER A 18 4.49 -34.15 1.31
N ALA A 19 4.64 -32.91 0.86
CA ALA A 19 5.29 -32.61 -0.41
C ALA A 19 6.77 -33.00 -0.40
N TYR A 20 7.48 -32.73 0.70
CA TYR A 20 8.87 -33.13 0.90
C TYR A 20 9.03 -34.65 0.85
N THR A 21 8.24 -35.37 1.66
CA THR A 21 8.31 -36.84 1.74
C THR A 21 8.00 -37.51 0.41
N SER A 22 7.01 -37.00 -0.32
CA SER A 22 6.70 -37.45 -1.69
C SER A 22 7.88 -37.23 -2.65
N LYS A 23 8.47 -36.03 -2.67
CA LYS A 23 9.59 -35.69 -3.56
C LYS A 23 10.82 -36.58 -3.35
N TYR A 24 11.13 -36.91 -2.09
CA TYR A 24 12.30 -37.72 -1.74
C TYR A 24 11.97 -39.21 -1.57
N SER A 25 10.71 -39.62 -1.81
CA SER A 25 10.24 -41.00 -1.65
C SER A 25 10.55 -41.60 -0.27
N ILE A 26 10.37 -40.81 0.78
CA ILE A 26 10.58 -41.22 2.19
C ILE A 26 9.24 -41.39 2.91
N ASN A 27 9.23 -42.15 4.01
CA ASN A 27 8.01 -42.48 4.74
C ASN A 27 7.53 -41.31 5.61
N ILE A 28 6.30 -40.84 5.40
CA ILE A 28 5.69 -39.74 6.16
C ILE A 28 5.44 -40.08 7.64
N GLN A 29 5.39 -41.36 8.00
CA GLN A 29 5.19 -41.80 9.39
C GLN A 29 6.51 -42.03 10.15
N ASP A 30 7.66 -41.93 9.47
CA ASP A 30 8.95 -42.20 10.07
C ASP A 30 9.56 -40.96 10.74
N GLU A 31 9.98 -41.10 12.00
CA GLU A 31 10.58 -40.04 12.79
C GLU A 31 11.93 -39.58 12.21
N SER A 32 12.68 -40.46 11.56
CA SER A 32 13.95 -40.09 10.91
C SER A 32 13.72 -39.16 9.70
N SER A 33 12.60 -39.34 9.00
CA SER A 33 12.15 -38.50 7.90
C SER A 33 11.79 -37.09 8.37
N LEU A 34 11.12 -36.97 9.52
CA LEU A 34 10.83 -35.68 10.16
C LEU A 34 12.11 -34.92 10.51
N ASN A 35 13.09 -35.58 11.12
CA ASN A 35 14.35 -34.94 11.51
C ASN A 35 15.14 -34.42 10.31
N THR A 36 15.20 -35.19 9.23
CA THR A 36 15.83 -34.75 7.97
C THR A 36 15.10 -33.54 7.39
N PHE A 37 13.77 -33.56 7.34
CA PHE A 37 12.96 -32.43 6.88
C PHE A 37 13.24 -31.16 7.69
N LEU A 38 13.22 -31.24 9.02
CA LEU A 38 13.46 -30.08 9.89
C LEU A 38 14.86 -29.47 9.65
N LYS A 39 15.87 -30.31 9.41
CA LYS A 39 17.23 -29.85 9.09
C LYS A 39 17.29 -29.10 7.76
N GLU A 40 16.67 -29.63 6.70
CA GLU A 40 16.67 -29.00 5.38
C GLU A 40 15.82 -27.72 5.35
N ILE A 41 14.65 -27.72 6.00
CA ILE A 41 13.82 -26.51 6.13
C ILE A 41 14.54 -25.43 6.90
N ARG A 42 15.21 -25.77 8.01
CA ARG A 42 16.03 -24.80 8.75
C ARG A 42 17.09 -24.15 7.85
N LYS A 43 17.83 -24.96 7.09
CA LYS A 43 18.85 -24.46 6.15
C LYS A 43 18.23 -23.56 5.07
N SER A 44 17.06 -23.91 4.55
CA SER A 44 16.32 -23.11 3.56
C SER A 44 15.87 -21.75 4.12
N ILE A 45 15.32 -21.74 5.33
CA ILE A 45 14.90 -20.50 6.02
C ILE A 45 16.10 -19.61 6.31
N GLU A 46 17.18 -20.17 6.88
CA GLU A 46 18.41 -19.43 7.17
C GLU A 46 19.05 -18.83 5.90
N GLY A 47 18.94 -19.51 4.75
CA GLY A 47 19.35 -18.98 3.45
C GLY A 47 18.44 -17.86 2.94
N SER A 48 17.13 -18.03 3.07
CA SER A 48 16.13 -17.05 2.61
C SER A 48 16.17 -15.76 3.43
N GLN A 49 16.36 -15.86 4.75
CA GLN A 49 16.54 -14.72 5.65
C GLN A 49 17.76 -13.86 5.29
N LYS A 50 18.77 -14.46 4.67
CA LYS A 50 19.99 -13.78 4.20
C LYS A 50 19.87 -13.18 2.80
N THR A 51 18.70 -13.29 2.15
CA THR A 51 18.48 -12.80 0.78
C THR A 51 17.48 -11.64 0.78
N PRO A 52 17.95 -10.38 0.93
CA PRO A 52 17.07 -9.22 1.00
C PRO A 52 16.13 -9.09 -0.20
N ILE A 53 16.61 -9.44 -1.40
CA ILE A 53 15.84 -9.32 -2.65
C ILE A 53 14.54 -10.15 -2.57
N THR A 54 14.62 -11.40 -2.12
CA THR A 54 13.46 -12.30 -2.00
C THR A 54 12.47 -11.78 -0.97
N ILE A 55 12.96 -11.33 0.19
CA ILE A 55 12.12 -10.77 1.26
C ILE A 55 11.40 -9.51 0.79
N HIS A 56 12.12 -8.62 0.11
CA HIS A 56 11.52 -7.41 -0.48
C HIS A 56 10.48 -7.76 -1.54
N GLY A 57 10.77 -8.72 -2.43
CA GLY A 57 9.83 -9.18 -3.44
C GLY A 57 8.52 -9.67 -2.82
N LYS A 58 8.60 -10.61 -1.86
CA LYS A 58 7.41 -11.17 -1.21
C LYS A 58 6.61 -10.11 -0.44
N ARG A 59 7.30 -9.16 0.21
CA ARG A 59 6.64 -8.03 0.88
C ARG A 59 5.86 -7.16 -0.10
N ILE A 60 6.39 -6.88 -1.29
CA ILE A 60 5.68 -6.06 -2.30
C ILE A 60 4.49 -6.82 -2.87
N GLU A 61 4.65 -8.11 -3.15
CA GLU A 61 3.55 -8.98 -3.58
C GLU A 61 2.41 -8.97 -2.54
N MET A 62 2.74 -9.09 -1.25
CA MET A 62 1.75 -8.99 -0.17
C MET A 62 1.13 -7.60 -0.07
N LEU A 63 1.93 -6.54 -0.19
CA LEU A 63 1.44 -5.16 -0.16
C LEU A 63 0.34 -4.93 -1.21
N PHE A 64 0.43 -5.53 -2.39
CA PHE A 64 -0.63 -5.43 -3.40
C PHE A 64 -2.00 -5.89 -2.88
N ALA A 65 -2.05 -7.02 -2.15
CA ALA A 65 -3.31 -7.51 -1.59
C ALA A 65 -3.88 -6.57 -0.51
N TYR A 66 -3.01 -5.97 0.31
CA TYR A 66 -3.43 -4.98 1.31
C TYR A 66 -3.94 -3.70 0.66
N VAL A 67 -3.23 -3.16 -0.34
CA VAL A 67 -3.68 -2.00 -1.13
C VAL A 67 -5.03 -2.29 -1.75
N THR A 68 -5.14 -3.35 -2.54
CA THR A 68 -6.36 -3.71 -3.26
C THR A 68 -7.54 -3.91 -2.29
N GLY A 69 -7.34 -4.65 -1.20
CA GLY A 69 -8.40 -4.90 -0.21
C GLY A 69 -8.78 -3.69 0.66
N ALA A 70 -7.90 -2.69 0.77
CA ALA A 70 -8.13 -1.46 1.55
C ALA A 70 -8.84 -0.36 0.74
N LEU A 71 -8.64 -0.32 -0.58
CA LEU A 71 -9.25 0.69 -1.47
C LEU A 71 -10.79 0.63 -1.52
N GLY A 72 -11.37 -0.54 -1.24
CA GLY A 72 -12.82 -0.69 -1.00
C GLY A 72 -13.66 -1.03 -2.23
N SER A 73 -13.08 -1.08 -3.43
CA SER A 73 -13.81 -1.37 -4.68
C SER A 73 -13.74 -2.85 -5.12
N VAL A 74 -13.42 -3.77 -4.20
CA VAL A 74 -13.24 -5.20 -4.49
C VAL A 74 -14.00 -6.09 -3.51
N LYS A 75 -14.60 -7.16 -4.04
CA LYS A 75 -15.30 -8.20 -3.26
C LYS A 75 -14.35 -9.27 -2.74
N LEU A 76 -13.34 -9.63 -3.53
CA LEU A 76 -12.41 -10.71 -3.21
C LEU A 76 -11.02 -10.42 -3.74
N VAL A 77 -10.01 -10.72 -2.93
CA VAL A 77 -8.61 -10.85 -3.35
C VAL A 77 -8.13 -12.22 -2.93
N LYS A 78 -7.74 -13.06 -3.89
CA LYS A 78 -7.22 -14.42 -3.67
C LYS A 78 -5.81 -14.51 -4.26
N GLN A 79 -4.86 -15.02 -3.49
CA GLN A 79 -3.57 -15.40 -4.03
C GLN A 79 -3.78 -16.59 -4.98
N GLU A 80 -3.51 -16.39 -6.27
CA GLU A 80 -3.84 -17.36 -7.32
C GLU A 80 -2.76 -18.42 -7.44
N ASP A 81 -1.48 -18.04 -7.38
CA ASP A 81 -0.32 -18.95 -7.41
C ASP A 81 -0.15 -19.85 -6.17
N ALA A 82 -1.07 -19.76 -5.20
CA ALA A 82 -1.07 -20.59 -4.00
C ALA A 82 -1.74 -21.96 -4.24
N GLY A 83 -1.00 -23.03 -3.97
CA GLY A 83 -1.50 -24.41 -3.98
C GLY A 83 -0.99 -25.24 -5.16
N ASN A 84 -1.56 -26.44 -5.32
CA ASN A 84 -1.16 -27.36 -6.37
C ASN A 84 -1.89 -27.05 -7.69
N LEU A 85 -1.12 -26.97 -8.79
CA LEU A 85 -1.65 -26.90 -10.14
C LEU A 85 -1.46 -28.25 -10.85
N PHE A 86 -2.57 -28.82 -11.32
CA PHE A 86 -2.55 -29.98 -12.20
C PHE A 86 -2.95 -29.55 -13.60
N THR A 87 -2.09 -29.78 -14.58
CA THR A 87 -2.30 -29.33 -15.95
C THR A 87 -1.77 -30.36 -16.94
N ALA A 88 -2.51 -30.58 -18.02
CA ALA A 88 -2.04 -31.37 -19.16
C ALA A 88 -1.01 -30.61 -20.02
N LYS A 89 -0.88 -29.29 -19.84
CA LYS A 89 0.06 -28.41 -20.54
C LYS A 89 1.22 -28.03 -19.63
N SER A 90 2.46 -28.19 -20.10
CA SER A 90 3.67 -27.94 -19.32
C SER A 90 4.20 -26.50 -19.38
N ASP A 91 3.57 -25.61 -20.14
CA ASP A 91 4.07 -24.24 -20.38
C ASP A 91 3.01 -23.16 -20.07
N ILE A 92 2.59 -23.14 -18.80
CA ILE A 92 1.70 -22.11 -18.23
C ILE A 92 2.31 -21.63 -16.90
N GLU A 93 1.99 -20.40 -16.53
CA GLU A 93 2.39 -19.79 -15.26
C GLU A 93 1.14 -19.16 -14.63
N MET A 94 0.95 -19.31 -13.32
CA MET A 94 -0.16 -18.68 -12.60
C MET A 94 0.23 -17.25 -12.22
N PRO A 95 -0.63 -16.26 -12.44
CA PRO A 95 -0.45 -14.92 -11.89
C PRO A 95 -0.52 -14.93 -10.36
N ASP A 96 0.05 -13.92 -9.71
CA ASP A 96 0.07 -13.83 -8.25
C ASP A 96 -1.33 -13.78 -7.62
N TYR A 97 -2.27 -13.04 -8.22
CA TYR A 97 -3.60 -12.81 -7.66
C TYR A 97 -4.75 -12.95 -8.64
N ARG A 98 -5.91 -13.31 -8.09
CA ARG A 98 -7.22 -13.14 -8.68
C ARG A 98 -8.01 -12.14 -7.85
N VAL A 99 -8.60 -11.15 -8.52
CA VAL A 99 -9.42 -10.10 -7.89
C VAL A 99 -10.81 -10.15 -8.50
N ILE A 100 -11.83 -10.07 -7.64
CA ILE A 100 -13.24 -9.90 -8.05
C ILE A 100 -13.66 -8.50 -7.63
N LEU A 101 -14.05 -7.68 -8.61
CA LEU A 101 -14.49 -6.30 -8.42
C LEU A 101 -15.93 -6.24 -7.91
N ASN A 102 -16.39 -5.05 -7.51
CA ASN A 102 -17.75 -4.84 -7.01
C ASN A 102 -18.85 -5.10 -8.06
N ASP A 103 -18.53 -5.00 -9.34
CA ASP A 103 -19.41 -5.30 -10.48
C ASP A 103 -19.31 -6.75 -10.98
N ASP A 104 -18.63 -7.63 -10.23
CA ASP A 104 -18.35 -9.03 -10.57
C ASP A 104 -17.38 -9.23 -11.74
N GLU A 105 -16.77 -8.17 -12.29
CA GLU A 105 -15.62 -8.29 -13.18
C GLU A 105 -14.49 -9.02 -12.44
N GLN A 106 -13.85 -9.96 -13.13
CA GLN A 106 -12.73 -10.71 -12.59
C GLN A 106 -11.47 -10.37 -13.37
N ILE A 107 -10.39 -10.16 -12.62
CA ILE A 107 -9.07 -9.93 -13.19
C ILE A 107 -8.04 -10.84 -12.51
N LEU A 108 -7.09 -11.31 -13.30
CA LEU A 108 -5.85 -11.90 -12.84
C LEU A 108 -4.77 -10.83 -12.84
N VAL A 109 -3.95 -10.78 -11.79
CA VAL A 109 -2.95 -9.75 -11.61
C VAL A 109 -1.61 -10.40 -11.30
N GLU A 110 -0.63 -10.09 -12.14
CA GLU A 110 0.79 -10.34 -11.89
C GLU A 110 1.41 -9.10 -11.25
N VAL A 111 2.09 -9.26 -10.12
CA VAL A 111 2.66 -8.16 -9.32
C VAL A 111 4.16 -8.08 -9.55
N LYS A 112 4.62 -6.89 -9.92
CA LYS A 112 6.05 -6.58 -10.09
C LYS A 112 6.42 -5.34 -9.31
N SER A 113 7.69 -5.25 -8.92
CA SER A 113 8.28 -4.05 -8.35
C SER A 113 9.33 -3.50 -9.29
N PHE A 114 9.36 -2.17 -9.43
CA PHE A 114 10.37 -1.48 -10.20
C PHE A 114 11.06 -0.42 -9.34
N ASN A 115 12.39 -0.44 -9.34
CA ASN A 115 13.21 0.42 -8.50
C ASN A 115 14.10 1.32 -9.36
N SER A 116 13.59 2.51 -9.69
CA SER A 116 14.29 3.55 -10.45
C SER A 116 13.80 4.92 -10.00
N LYS A 117 14.71 5.90 -9.88
CA LYS A 117 14.35 7.32 -9.69
C LYS A 117 14.24 8.07 -11.01
N ASP A 118 14.77 7.50 -12.09
CA ASP A 118 14.62 8.05 -13.44
C ASP A 118 13.22 7.68 -13.95
N PRO A 119 12.33 8.66 -14.19
CA PRO A 119 10.96 8.43 -14.64
C PRO A 119 10.91 7.92 -16.10
N TYR A 120 11.99 8.04 -16.87
CA TYR A 120 12.06 7.58 -18.26
C TYR A 120 12.72 6.20 -18.40
N LYS A 121 13.30 5.67 -17.31
CA LYS A 121 13.82 4.31 -17.31
C LYS A 121 12.67 3.32 -17.47
N LYS A 122 12.75 2.48 -18.49
CA LYS A 122 11.73 1.50 -18.82
C LYS A 122 11.74 0.34 -17.83
N PHE A 123 10.55 -0.01 -17.34
CA PHE A 123 10.26 -1.35 -16.86
C PHE A 123 10.13 -2.30 -18.06
N GLU A 124 10.63 -3.52 -17.91
CA GLU A 124 10.68 -4.52 -18.99
C GLU A 124 10.03 -5.83 -18.55
N LEU A 125 9.12 -6.35 -19.37
CA LEU A 125 8.45 -7.63 -19.18
C LEU A 125 8.75 -8.55 -20.37
N GLN A 126 9.41 -9.67 -20.11
CA GLN A 126 9.78 -10.63 -21.14
C GLN A 126 8.53 -11.26 -21.78
N LYS A 127 8.42 -11.22 -23.12
CA LYS A 127 7.27 -11.79 -23.85
C LYS A 127 7.08 -13.27 -23.57
N LYS A 128 8.19 -14.02 -23.51
CA LYS A 128 8.16 -15.46 -23.19
C LYS A 128 7.47 -15.72 -21.86
N TYR A 129 7.75 -14.90 -20.85
CA TYR A 129 7.14 -15.02 -19.53
C TYR A 129 5.67 -14.60 -19.56
N PHE A 130 5.36 -13.43 -20.14
CA PHE A 130 3.98 -12.96 -20.30
C PHE A 130 3.09 -13.98 -21.03
N ASN A 131 3.60 -14.63 -22.08
CA ASN A 131 2.84 -15.62 -22.84
C ASN A 131 2.44 -16.83 -22.00
N LYS A 132 3.21 -17.22 -20.98
CA LYS A 132 2.81 -18.30 -20.05
C LYS A 132 1.66 -17.88 -19.15
N LEU A 133 1.72 -16.66 -18.61
CA LEU A 133 0.64 -16.07 -17.81
C LEU A 133 -0.63 -15.90 -18.66
N LYS A 134 -0.47 -15.42 -19.90
CA LYS A 134 -1.60 -15.26 -20.83
C LYS A 134 -2.26 -16.60 -21.15
N LYS A 135 -1.49 -17.67 -21.40
CA LYS A 135 -2.06 -19.00 -21.63
C LYS A 135 -2.89 -19.48 -20.44
N TYR A 136 -2.43 -19.22 -19.21
CA TYR A 136 -3.21 -19.52 -18.01
C TYR A 136 -4.50 -18.68 -17.97
N ALA A 137 -4.40 -17.37 -18.16
CA ALA A 137 -5.54 -16.46 -18.19
C ALA A 137 -6.59 -16.84 -19.26
N ASP A 138 -6.14 -17.26 -20.45
CA ASP A 138 -6.98 -17.75 -21.54
C ASP A 138 -7.72 -19.04 -21.15
N ILE A 139 -7.08 -19.97 -20.42
CA ILE A 139 -7.72 -21.19 -19.90
C ILE A 139 -8.80 -20.84 -18.88
N MET A 140 -8.50 -19.88 -17.99
CA MET A 140 -9.42 -19.45 -16.95
C MET A 140 -10.54 -18.53 -17.47
N ASN A 141 -10.40 -18.02 -18.70
CA ASN A 141 -11.25 -16.99 -19.30
C ASN A 141 -11.38 -15.73 -18.41
N VAL A 142 -10.24 -15.22 -17.94
CA VAL A 142 -10.15 -14.04 -17.07
C VAL A 142 -9.11 -13.07 -17.65
N ALA A 143 -9.40 -11.75 -17.59
CA ALA A 143 -8.47 -10.74 -18.08
C ALA A 143 -7.18 -10.70 -17.26
N LEU A 144 -6.02 -10.57 -17.93
CA LEU A 144 -4.71 -10.49 -17.29
C LEU A 144 -4.20 -9.05 -17.25
N TYR A 145 -3.82 -8.62 -16.04
CA TYR A 145 -3.21 -7.34 -15.75
C TYR A 145 -1.83 -7.51 -15.13
N ILE A 146 -0.96 -6.52 -15.35
CA ILE A 146 0.33 -6.38 -14.70
C ILE A 146 0.24 -5.21 -13.74
N SER A 147 0.37 -5.48 -12.45
CA SER A 147 0.49 -4.46 -11.42
C SER A 147 1.96 -4.14 -11.18
N VAL A 148 2.37 -2.89 -11.32
CA VAL A 148 3.76 -2.47 -11.11
C VAL A 148 3.84 -1.45 -9.98
N TYR A 149 4.58 -1.79 -8.93
CA TYR A 149 4.91 -0.85 -7.87
C TYR A 149 6.22 -0.12 -8.18
N PHE A 150 6.10 1.15 -8.56
CA PHE A 150 7.21 2.08 -8.75
C PHE A 150 7.72 2.55 -7.39
N ARG A 151 8.57 1.74 -6.76
CA ARG A 151 8.91 1.83 -5.34
C ARG A 151 9.47 3.19 -4.92
N LEU A 152 10.29 3.82 -5.74
CA LEU A 152 10.92 5.10 -5.41
C LEU A 152 10.00 6.31 -5.65
N PHE A 153 8.86 6.10 -6.32
CA PHE A 153 7.79 7.07 -6.48
C PHE A 153 6.60 6.78 -5.54
N ASN A 154 6.64 5.66 -4.80
CA ASN A 154 5.53 5.15 -3.99
C ASN A 154 4.20 5.04 -4.77
N HIS A 155 4.24 4.69 -6.06
CA HIS A 155 3.05 4.61 -6.90
C HIS A 155 2.79 3.18 -7.39
N TRP A 156 1.51 2.80 -7.33
CA TRP A 156 0.99 1.60 -7.95
C TRP A 156 0.36 1.93 -9.30
N VAL A 157 0.57 1.06 -10.27
CA VAL A 157 -0.17 1.09 -11.54
C VAL A 157 -0.74 -0.29 -11.83
N LEU A 158 -1.88 -0.35 -12.51
CA LEU A 158 -2.53 -1.58 -12.96
C LEU A 158 -2.69 -1.48 -14.47
N LEU A 159 -1.98 -2.34 -15.21
CA LEU A 159 -1.81 -2.16 -16.65
C LEU A 159 -2.25 -3.41 -17.42
N PRO A 160 -3.19 -3.30 -18.36
CA PRO A 160 -3.39 -4.36 -19.35
C PRO A 160 -2.23 -4.38 -20.34
N ILE A 161 -2.01 -5.50 -21.03
CA ILE A 161 -0.83 -5.61 -21.93
C ILE A 161 -0.80 -4.55 -23.04
N LYS A 162 -1.97 -4.10 -23.52
CA LYS A 162 -2.10 -3.03 -24.51
C LYS A 162 -1.52 -1.68 -24.05
N ALA A 163 -1.31 -1.49 -22.74
CA ALA A 163 -0.70 -0.29 -22.20
C ALA A 163 0.81 -0.23 -22.46
N PHE A 164 1.46 -1.35 -22.72
CA PHE A 164 2.90 -1.43 -22.92
C PHE A 164 3.28 -1.16 -24.38
N ASN A 165 4.50 -0.67 -24.58
CA ASN A 165 5.11 -0.68 -25.90
C ASN A 165 5.54 -2.11 -26.24
N ASP A 166 5.19 -2.56 -27.43
CA ASP A 166 5.58 -3.86 -27.97
C ASP A 166 6.96 -3.73 -28.66
N GLU A 167 7.99 -4.34 -28.07
CA GLU A 167 9.33 -4.46 -28.64
C GLU A 167 9.61 -5.95 -28.98
N ASN A 168 10.68 -6.27 -29.72
CA ASN A 168 10.91 -7.61 -30.29
C ASN A 168 10.66 -8.78 -29.30
N ASP A 169 11.36 -8.78 -28.16
CA ASP A 169 11.35 -9.86 -27.16
C ASP A 169 10.71 -9.48 -25.82
N LYS A 170 10.30 -8.21 -25.66
CA LYS A 170 9.80 -7.66 -24.40
C LYS A 170 8.70 -6.63 -24.61
N TYR A 171 7.87 -6.46 -23.58
CA TYR A 171 6.97 -5.33 -23.42
C TYR A 171 7.63 -4.30 -22.50
N THR A 172 7.55 -3.02 -22.85
CA THR A 172 8.21 -1.96 -22.08
C THR A 172 7.30 -0.78 -21.77
N ILE A 173 7.49 -0.17 -20.60
CA ILE A 173 6.79 1.06 -20.22
C ILE A 173 7.65 1.87 -19.25
N ASP A 174 7.69 3.18 -19.41
CA ASP A 174 8.30 4.09 -18.43
C ASP A 174 7.26 4.56 -17.40
N TYR A 175 7.71 5.23 -16.34
CA TYR A 175 6.83 5.65 -15.26
C TYR A 175 5.76 6.67 -15.72
N ILE A 176 6.12 7.59 -16.63
CA ILE A 176 5.19 8.62 -17.11
C ILE A 176 4.03 8.00 -17.89
N GLN A 177 4.35 7.11 -18.84
CA GLN A 177 3.32 6.39 -19.59
C GLN A 177 2.54 5.42 -18.70
N ALA A 178 3.21 4.76 -17.74
CA ALA A 178 2.57 3.82 -16.82
C ALA A 178 1.55 4.51 -15.93
N MET A 179 1.87 5.67 -15.37
CA MET A 179 0.91 6.48 -14.63
C MET A 179 -0.26 6.83 -15.54
N ALA A 180 -0.02 7.44 -16.70
CA ALA A 180 -1.08 7.86 -17.61
C ALA A 180 -2.04 6.75 -18.06
N ARG A 181 -1.51 5.53 -18.27
CA ARG A 181 -2.26 4.37 -18.79
C ARG A 181 -2.80 3.46 -17.68
N SER A 182 -2.61 3.83 -16.42
CA SER A 182 -3.01 3.03 -15.27
C SER A 182 -4.54 2.91 -15.18
N GLU A 183 -5.01 1.69 -14.91
CA GLU A 183 -6.41 1.38 -14.60
C GLU A 183 -6.62 1.13 -13.09
N MET A 184 -5.76 1.67 -12.20
CA MET A 184 -5.89 1.50 -10.75
C MET A 184 -7.24 2.00 -10.18
N SER A 185 -7.90 2.92 -10.86
CA SER A 185 -9.26 3.35 -10.51
C SER A 185 -10.29 2.21 -10.55
N LYS A 186 -10.07 1.16 -11.36
CA LYS A 186 -10.89 -0.07 -11.35
C LYS A 186 -10.93 -0.76 -9.99
N ILE A 187 -9.84 -0.69 -9.23
CA ILE A 187 -9.75 -1.26 -7.88
C ILE A 187 -9.95 -0.21 -6.78
N GLY A 188 -10.41 0.99 -7.13
CA GLY A 188 -10.82 2.03 -6.18
C GLY A 188 -9.74 3.04 -5.80
N ASP A 189 -8.61 3.06 -6.53
CA ASP A 189 -7.59 4.07 -6.29
C ASP A 189 -8.00 5.42 -6.86
N CYS A 190 -7.61 6.48 -6.16
CA CYS A 190 -7.85 7.85 -6.56
C CYS A 190 -6.82 8.76 -5.89
N MET A 191 -6.63 9.94 -6.46
CA MET A 191 -5.86 11.00 -5.84
C MET A 191 -6.78 11.83 -4.95
N LEU A 192 -6.37 12.05 -3.71
CA LEU A 192 -7.09 12.89 -2.75
C LEU A 192 -6.44 14.27 -2.66
N ALA A 193 -7.25 15.28 -2.41
CA ALA A 193 -6.80 16.61 -2.02
C ALA A 193 -7.78 17.20 -1.00
N THR A 194 -7.29 18.14 -0.20
CA THR A 194 -8.09 18.88 0.78
C THR A 194 -7.55 20.30 0.92
N THR A 195 -8.28 21.14 1.65
CA THR A 195 -7.87 22.52 1.88
C THR A 195 -6.74 22.55 2.91
N PRO A 196 -5.56 23.08 2.57
CA PRO A 196 -4.49 23.23 3.54
C PRO A 196 -4.75 24.48 4.42
N ASP A 197 -4.43 24.48 5.71
CA ASP A 197 -3.59 23.48 6.39
C ASP A 197 -4.44 22.53 7.26
N ILE A 198 -3.88 21.36 7.57
CA ILE A 198 -4.43 20.47 8.59
C ILE A 198 -3.61 20.66 9.87
N GLU A 199 -4.29 20.91 10.98
CA GLU A 199 -3.66 21.21 12.27
C GLU A 199 -4.19 20.27 13.35
N ILE A 200 -3.30 19.77 14.21
CA ILE A 200 -3.65 19.04 15.41
C ILE A 200 -3.12 19.77 16.64
N ARG A 201 -4.01 20.02 17.59
CA ARG A 201 -3.70 20.58 18.91
C ARG A 201 -3.86 19.52 19.96
N ILE A 202 -2.81 19.29 20.73
CA ILE A 202 -2.87 18.49 21.95
C ILE A 202 -2.87 19.48 23.11
N LEU A 203 -3.94 19.51 23.89
CA LEU A 203 -4.22 20.56 24.86
C LEU A 203 -4.36 19.98 26.28
N THR A 204 -4.02 20.78 27.28
CA THR A 204 -4.29 20.54 28.70
C THR A 204 -5.39 21.48 29.22
N ASP A 205 -5.77 21.31 30.48
CA ASP A 205 -6.67 22.20 31.22
C ASP A 205 -5.89 23.19 32.10
N GLU A 206 -6.55 24.20 32.64
CA GLU A 206 -5.94 25.25 33.50
C GLU A 206 -5.23 24.67 34.73
N GLU A 207 -5.80 23.63 35.34
CA GLU A 207 -5.26 23.01 36.56
C GLU A 207 -3.93 22.30 36.30
N ASN A 208 -3.75 21.80 35.07
CA ASN A 208 -2.57 21.07 34.63
C ASN A 208 -1.65 21.92 33.72
N ALA A 209 -1.96 23.21 33.53
CA ALA A 209 -1.12 24.14 32.77
C ALA A 209 0.05 24.63 33.66
N HIS A 210 1.27 24.25 33.29
CA HIS A 210 2.48 24.56 34.05
C HIS A 210 3.24 25.76 33.47
N GLU A 211 3.83 26.57 34.34
CA GLU A 211 4.72 27.67 33.92
C GLU A 211 5.97 27.13 33.20
N LEU A 212 6.47 27.91 32.24
CA LEU A 212 7.78 27.63 31.66
C LEU A 212 8.87 27.69 32.73
N PRO A 213 9.77 26.69 32.82
CA PRO A 213 10.83 26.68 33.80
C PRO A 213 11.76 27.88 33.62
N ARG A 214 12.14 28.52 34.74
CA ARG A 214 13.14 29.61 34.77
C ARG A 214 14.59 29.09 34.81
N ASP A 215 14.78 27.78 34.87
CA ASP A 215 16.06 27.11 35.11
C ASP A 215 16.81 26.70 33.83
N ASN A 216 16.38 27.17 32.65
CA ASN A 216 16.92 26.82 31.34
C ASN A 216 16.90 25.32 30.99
N SER A 217 16.14 24.49 31.71
CA SER A 217 16.01 23.06 31.41
C SER A 217 15.27 22.78 30.09
N ASN A 218 14.49 23.74 29.59
CA ASN A 218 13.60 23.63 28.43
C ASN A 218 12.65 22.42 28.49
N LYS A 219 12.27 21.98 29.71
CA LYS A 219 11.37 20.84 29.93
C LYS A 219 10.22 21.24 30.83
N VAL A 220 8.99 21.13 30.33
CA VAL A 220 7.76 21.36 31.09
C VAL A 220 7.00 20.03 31.23
N LEU A 221 6.39 19.79 32.39
CA LEU A 221 5.46 18.68 32.53
C LEU A 221 4.20 19.01 31.74
N PHE A 222 3.74 18.09 30.90
CA PHE A 222 2.55 18.26 30.08
C PHE A 222 1.66 17.03 30.20
N LEU A 223 0.42 17.24 30.64
CA LEU A 223 -0.60 16.20 30.75
C LEU A 223 -1.70 16.46 29.69
N PRO A 224 -1.73 15.71 28.58
CA PRO A 224 -2.77 15.86 27.57
C PRO A 224 -4.17 15.58 28.15
N LYS A 225 -5.14 16.44 27.81
CA LYS A 225 -6.55 16.32 28.23
C LYS A 225 -7.51 16.22 27.05
N LYS A 226 -7.20 16.91 25.95
CA LYS A 226 -8.01 16.87 24.73
C LYS A 226 -7.14 17.02 23.50
N THR A 227 -7.67 16.52 22.39
CA THR A 227 -7.10 16.70 21.06
C THR A 227 -8.15 17.35 20.18
N GLU A 228 -7.76 18.39 19.47
CA GLU A 228 -8.62 19.08 18.51
C GLU A 228 -7.91 19.09 17.15
N ILE A 229 -8.65 18.78 16.08
CA ILE A 229 -8.13 18.82 14.71
C ILE A 229 -8.86 19.91 13.95
N PHE A 230 -8.12 20.67 13.15
CA PHE A 230 -8.62 21.74 12.32
C PHE A 230 -8.22 21.52 10.85
N CYS A 231 -9.09 21.93 9.93
CA CYS A 231 -8.79 22.08 8.51
C CYS A 231 -9.07 23.53 8.11
N ASN A 232 -8.07 24.21 7.55
CA ASN A 232 -8.17 25.61 7.14
C ASN A 232 -8.73 26.53 8.25
N GLY A 233 -8.30 26.29 9.48
CA GLY A 233 -8.76 27.04 10.67
C GLY A 233 -10.12 26.64 11.23
N ASN A 234 -10.88 25.77 10.56
CA ASN A 234 -12.16 25.27 11.04
C ASN A 234 -11.96 23.98 11.84
N MET A 235 -12.58 23.88 13.03
CA MET A 235 -12.50 22.68 13.86
C MET A 235 -13.32 21.55 13.25
N LEU A 236 -12.76 20.34 13.18
CA LEU A 236 -13.45 19.16 12.69
C LEU A 236 -14.35 18.58 13.79
N ASN A 237 -15.66 18.55 13.56
CA ASN A 237 -16.62 18.16 14.61
C ASN A 237 -17.04 16.68 14.55
N THR A 238 -16.80 16.00 13.43
CA THR A 238 -17.22 14.60 13.26
C THR A 238 -16.09 13.62 13.49
N GLU A 239 -16.42 12.42 13.99
CA GLU A 239 -15.43 11.35 14.18
C GLU A 239 -14.75 10.96 12.86
N LEU A 240 -15.53 10.85 11.77
CA LEU A 240 -15.01 10.47 10.46
C LEU A 240 -13.99 11.50 9.95
N GLU A 241 -14.30 12.79 10.01
CA GLU A 241 -13.37 13.84 9.54
C GLU A 241 -12.12 13.92 10.42
N ASN A 242 -12.25 13.73 11.73
CA ASN A 242 -11.09 13.64 12.63
C ASN A 242 -10.20 12.44 12.27
N GLN A 243 -10.79 11.26 12.04
CA GLN A 243 -10.04 10.08 11.62
C GLN A 243 -9.36 10.31 10.26
N LEU A 244 -10.07 10.87 9.28
CA LEU A 244 -9.53 11.17 7.94
C LEU A 244 -8.36 12.16 8.01
N ALA A 245 -8.54 13.28 8.70
CA ALA A 245 -7.49 14.28 8.85
C ALA A 245 -6.25 13.70 9.56
N PHE A 246 -6.44 12.92 10.63
CA PHE A 246 -5.32 12.26 11.30
C PHE A 246 -4.61 11.25 10.39
N TYR A 247 -5.36 10.48 9.59
CA TYR A 247 -4.80 9.57 8.58
C TYR A 247 -3.99 10.33 7.52
N PHE A 248 -4.49 11.46 7.05
CA PHE A 248 -3.81 12.32 6.08
C PHE A 248 -2.52 12.91 6.63
N MET A 249 -2.52 13.47 7.86
CA MET A 249 -1.29 13.97 8.50
C MET A 249 -0.18 12.92 8.52
N ARG A 250 -0.56 11.65 8.69
CA ARG A 250 0.37 10.56 8.97
C ARG A 250 0.87 9.81 7.75
N TYR A 251 0.06 9.71 6.69
CA TYR A 251 0.33 8.83 5.55
C TYR A 251 0.26 9.52 4.17
N SER A 252 -0.19 10.77 4.10
CA SER A 252 -0.19 11.55 2.86
C SER A 252 1.21 12.06 2.50
N SER A 253 1.32 12.78 1.39
CA SER A 253 2.54 13.51 1.00
C SER A 253 2.78 14.80 1.78
N TRP A 254 1.87 15.23 2.65
CA TRP A 254 2.01 16.46 3.41
C TRP A 254 3.07 16.32 4.50
N ILE A 255 3.79 17.41 4.75
CA ILE A 255 4.87 17.46 5.73
C ILE A 255 4.48 18.37 6.89
N GLU A 256 4.98 18.04 8.08
CA GLU A 256 4.89 18.91 9.25
C GLU A 256 5.78 20.12 9.05
N ASN A 257 5.19 21.32 9.05
CA ASN A 257 5.92 22.58 8.85
C ASN A 257 6.04 23.42 10.12
N VAL A 258 5.16 23.20 11.10
CA VAL A 258 5.12 23.95 12.36
C VAL A 258 4.96 22.99 13.52
N HIS A 259 5.78 23.19 14.56
CA HIS A 259 5.61 22.59 15.89
C HIS A 259 5.81 23.68 16.94
N GLU A 260 4.74 24.10 17.61
CA GLU A 260 4.78 25.23 18.54
C GLU A 260 4.07 24.92 19.85
N LEU A 261 4.57 25.48 20.96
CA LEU A 261 3.85 25.47 22.22
C LEU A 261 2.75 26.53 22.20
N ILE A 262 1.57 26.17 22.70
CA ILE A 262 0.49 27.10 22.97
C ILE A 262 0.72 27.63 24.39
N ILE A 263 1.17 28.89 24.49
CA ILE A 263 1.53 29.52 25.76
C ILE A 263 0.61 30.72 26.01
N GLU A 264 0.00 30.75 27.19
CA GLU A 264 -0.78 31.91 27.66
C GLU A 264 -0.36 32.22 29.10
N ASN A 265 -0.13 33.50 29.42
CA ASN A 265 0.27 33.93 30.76
C ASN A 265 1.48 33.15 31.34
N ASN A 266 2.49 32.88 30.50
CA ASN A 266 3.69 32.09 30.84
C ASN A 266 3.43 30.61 31.19
N LYS A 267 2.20 30.11 31.00
CA LYS A 267 1.84 28.70 31.16
C LYS A 267 1.68 28.00 29.83
N VAL A 268 2.06 26.72 29.78
CA VAL A 268 1.93 25.87 28.60
C VAL A 268 0.57 25.18 28.61
N TYR A 269 -0.27 25.51 27.64
CA TYR A 269 -1.61 24.92 27.44
C TYR A 269 -1.63 23.80 26.42
N GLY A 270 -0.60 23.67 25.58
CA GLY A 270 -0.58 22.63 24.58
C GLY A 270 0.57 22.71 23.62
N VAL A 271 0.48 21.82 22.64
CA VAL A 271 1.35 21.80 21.47
C VAL A 271 0.50 21.75 20.22
N ARG A 272 0.93 22.49 19.21
CA ARG A 272 0.30 22.62 17.90
C ARG A 272 1.23 22.06 16.85
N PHE A 273 0.73 21.14 16.03
CA PHE A 273 1.41 20.64 14.84
C PHE A 273 0.61 21.02 13.60
N VAL A 274 1.26 21.56 12.57
CA VAL A 274 0.62 21.96 11.31
C VAL A 274 1.25 21.22 10.14
N TYR A 275 0.39 20.58 9.34
CA TYR A 275 0.74 19.84 8.14
C TYR A 275 0.19 20.57 6.92
N SER A 276 1.06 20.80 5.93
CA SER A 276 0.67 21.44 4.67
C SER A 276 1.28 20.73 3.47
N GLY A 277 0.53 20.73 2.37
CA GLY A 277 1.02 20.36 1.05
C GLY A 277 1.51 21.58 0.25
N GLU A 278 2.10 21.30 -0.91
CA GLU A 278 2.43 22.33 -1.89
C GLU A 278 1.14 22.99 -2.40
N LYS A 279 1.04 24.32 -2.24
CA LYS A 279 -0.10 25.11 -2.72
C LYS A 279 0.21 25.61 -4.13
N ILE A 280 -0.74 25.42 -5.04
CA ILE A 280 -0.70 25.99 -6.38
C ILE A 280 -1.56 27.25 -6.38
N ASP A 281 -1.02 28.37 -6.85
CA ASP A 281 -1.72 29.65 -6.89
C ASP A 281 -3.08 29.53 -7.60
N GLY A 282 -4.12 30.04 -6.95
CA GLY A 282 -5.51 30.00 -7.45
C GLY A 282 -6.23 28.66 -7.22
N GLN A 283 -5.59 27.65 -6.65
CA GLN A 283 -6.24 26.40 -6.25
C GLN A 283 -6.60 26.41 -4.76
N PRO A 284 -7.86 26.06 -4.39
CA PRO A 284 -8.28 26.04 -2.99
C PRO A 284 -7.81 24.78 -2.24
N PHE A 285 -7.20 23.81 -2.92
CA PHE A 285 -6.77 22.54 -2.35
C PHE A 285 -5.29 22.29 -2.61
N ALA A 286 -4.71 21.39 -1.82
CA ALA A 286 -3.40 20.79 -2.08
C ALA A 286 -3.52 19.26 -2.12
N HIS A 287 -2.74 18.62 -3.00
CA HIS A 287 -2.77 17.17 -3.18
C HIS A 287 -2.22 16.46 -1.94
N LEU A 288 -2.98 15.48 -1.45
CA LEU A 288 -2.56 14.53 -0.40
C LEU A 288 -1.81 13.33 -1.00
N GLY A 289 -1.93 13.11 -2.31
CA GLY A 289 -1.39 11.97 -3.03
C GLY A 289 -2.45 10.88 -3.27
N TRP A 290 -1.99 9.70 -3.71
CA TRP A 290 -2.84 8.57 -4.05
C TRP A 290 -3.22 7.76 -2.81
N ARG A 291 -4.45 7.23 -2.78
CA ARG A 291 -4.89 6.34 -1.70
C ARG A 291 -4.00 5.10 -1.59
N SER A 292 -3.63 4.49 -2.71
CA SER A 292 -2.72 3.34 -2.74
C SER A 292 -1.35 3.66 -2.11
N SER A 293 -0.83 4.88 -2.31
CA SER A 293 0.41 5.36 -1.71
C SER A 293 0.31 5.53 -0.19
N MET A 294 -0.81 6.07 0.30
CA MET A 294 -1.05 6.21 1.75
C MET A 294 -1.15 4.84 2.43
N ILE A 295 -1.84 3.89 1.80
CA ILE A 295 -1.91 2.50 2.28
C ILE A 295 -0.51 1.86 2.31
N ALA A 296 0.30 2.11 1.27
CA ALA A 296 1.68 1.62 1.21
C ALA A 296 2.57 2.21 2.31
N GLU A 297 2.43 3.49 2.63
CA GLU A 297 3.15 4.13 3.75
C GLU A 297 2.67 3.58 5.11
N PHE A 298 1.38 3.38 5.31
CA PHE A 298 0.90 2.73 6.53
C PHE A 298 1.47 1.31 6.65
N PHE A 299 1.37 0.49 5.61
CA PHE A 299 1.95 -0.86 5.60
C PHE A 299 3.45 -0.87 5.88
N LYS A 300 4.19 0.11 5.38
CA LYS A 300 5.61 0.31 5.67
C LYS A 300 5.89 0.53 7.15
N THR A 301 5.08 1.31 7.87
CA THR A 301 5.26 1.51 9.32
C THR A 301 5.19 0.23 10.17
N LEU A 302 4.52 -0.81 9.66
CA LEU A 302 4.36 -2.08 10.36
C LEU A 302 5.36 -3.15 9.91
N THR A 303 5.97 -2.97 8.75
CA THR A 303 6.78 -4.01 8.08
C THR A 303 8.24 -3.63 7.90
N ILE A 304 8.59 -2.36 8.11
CA ILE A 304 9.96 -1.83 8.02
C ILE A 304 10.33 -1.14 9.33
N LYS A 305 11.53 -1.45 9.84
CA LYS A 305 12.15 -0.77 10.98
C LYS A 305 13.64 -0.58 10.71
N ASP A 306 14.17 0.61 10.95
CA ASP A 306 15.59 0.95 10.71
C ASP A 306 16.07 0.53 9.31
N ASP A 307 15.25 0.85 8.29
CA ASP A 307 15.44 0.49 6.87
C ASP A 307 15.50 -1.02 6.56
N LYS A 308 15.12 -1.88 7.51
CA LYS A 308 15.09 -3.34 7.35
C LYS A 308 13.67 -3.87 7.34
N VAL A 309 13.41 -4.84 6.48
CA VAL A 309 12.14 -5.57 6.48
C VAL A 309 12.09 -6.46 7.72
N ILE A 310 11.15 -6.19 8.62
CA ILE A 310 10.89 -6.99 9.83
C ILE A 310 9.71 -7.94 9.65
N ALA A 311 8.86 -7.70 8.67
CA ALA A 311 7.73 -8.56 8.32
C ALA A 311 7.41 -8.44 6.82
N THR A 312 6.99 -9.53 6.20
CA THR A 312 6.47 -9.52 4.82
C THR A 312 4.97 -9.22 4.75
N GLU A 313 4.27 -9.35 5.88
CA GLU A 313 2.82 -9.22 6.01
C GLU A 313 2.47 -8.43 7.27
N SER A 314 1.26 -7.85 7.32
CA SER A 314 0.72 -7.23 8.52
C SER A 314 -0.15 -8.20 9.32
N PHE A 315 -0.30 -7.94 10.62
CA PHE A 315 -1.29 -8.59 11.47
C PHE A 315 -2.68 -7.95 11.36
N LEU A 316 -2.78 -6.72 10.85
CA LEU A 316 -4.03 -6.01 10.62
C LEU A 316 -4.76 -6.54 9.39
N ASN A 317 -6.07 -6.35 9.31
CA ASN A 317 -6.84 -6.62 8.09
C ASN A 317 -6.68 -5.50 7.06
N PRO A 318 -6.86 -5.77 5.75
CA PRO A 318 -6.84 -4.73 4.72
C PRO A 318 -7.76 -3.53 5.00
N SER A 319 -8.97 -3.73 5.53
CA SER A 319 -9.86 -2.59 5.87
C SER A 319 -9.30 -1.62 6.91
N GLU A 320 -8.30 -2.02 7.69
CA GLU A 320 -7.72 -1.19 8.75
C GLU A 320 -6.66 -0.24 8.19
N PHE A 321 -6.24 -0.41 6.93
CA PHE A 321 -5.21 0.41 6.29
C PHE A 321 -5.72 1.69 5.63
N SER A 322 -7.04 1.84 5.49
CA SER A 322 -7.66 3.01 4.88
C SER A 322 -9.00 3.28 5.53
N ILE A 323 -9.30 4.56 5.72
CA ILE A 323 -10.62 5.01 6.14
C ILE A 323 -11.49 5.10 4.88
N GLN A 324 -12.67 4.49 4.93
CA GLN A 324 -13.61 4.53 3.82
C GLN A 324 -14.29 5.89 3.78
N ILE A 325 -14.25 6.52 2.62
CA ILE A 325 -14.95 7.78 2.36
C ILE A 325 -16.31 7.40 1.75
N PRO A 326 -17.45 7.73 2.39
CA PRO A 326 -18.76 7.40 1.86
C PRO A 326 -19.08 8.21 0.60
N ASP A 327 -19.89 7.65 -0.30
CA ASP A 327 -20.24 8.30 -1.57
C ASP A 327 -20.98 9.65 -1.37
N ASN A 328 -21.76 9.75 -0.28
CA ASN A 328 -22.48 10.96 0.10
C ASN A 328 -21.68 11.85 1.07
N TYR A 329 -20.34 11.81 1.01
CA TYR A 329 -19.49 12.57 1.92
C TYR A 329 -19.81 14.08 1.87
N ALA A 330 -19.87 14.66 0.68
CA ALA A 330 -20.12 16.10 0.50
C ALA A 330 -21.52 16.56 0.97
N GLU A 331 -22.47 15.64 1.15
CA GLU A 331 -23.81 15.96 1.65
C GLU A 331 -23.88 16.02 3.18
N ASN A 332 -22.97 15.31 3.86
CA ASN A 332 -23.02 15.10 5.31
C ASN A 332 -21.82 15.70 6.07
N TYR A 333 -20.76 16.08 5.36
CA TYR A 333 -19.50 16.54 5.93
C TYR A 333 -19.02 17.80 5.19
N ASN A 334 -18.63 18.81 5.96
CA ASN A 334 -18.24 20.12 5.44
C ASN A 334 -17.02 20.74 6.13
N ASP A 335 -16.58 20.20 7.28
CA ASP A 335 -15.46 20.75 8.04
C ASP A 335 -14.11 20.37 7.41
N LEU A 336 -14.06 19.21 6.73
CA LEU A 336 -12.91 18.74 5.94
C LEU A 336 -13.27 18.61 4.45
N PRO A 337 -13.15 19.68 3.64
CA PRO A 337 -13.47 19.62 2.22
C PRO A 337 -12.55 18.63 1.48
N LEU A 338 -13.13 17.69 0.73
CA LEU A 338 -12.38 16.70 -0.05
C LEU A 338 -12.60 16.85 -1.55
N TRP A 339 -11.50 16.76 -2.30
CA TRP A 339 -11.51 16.56 -3.73
C TRP A 339 -10.99 15.16 -4.02
N ILE A 340 -11.77 14.39 -4.79
CA ILE A 340 -11.47 13.02 -5.17
C ILE A 340 -11.29 12.98 -6.68
N PHE A 341 -10.05 12.79 -7.14
CA PHE A 341 -9.72 12.73 -8.56
C PHE A 341 -9.62 11.27 -8.99
N ILE A 342 -10.58 10.84 -9.82
CA ILE A 342 -10.57 9.52 -10.43
C ILE A 342 -9.81 9.61 -11.74
N GLN A 343 -8.75 8.82 -11.85
CA GLN A 343 -7.98 8.76 -13.08
C GLN A 343 -8.64 7.84 -14.10
N GLU A 344 -8.81 8.36 -15.32
CA GLU A 344 -9.11 7.54 -16.50
C GLU A 344 -7.83 7.25 -17.30
N PRO A 345 -7.67 6.01 -17.82
CA PRO A 345 -6.48 5.64 -18.56
C PRO A 345 -6.40 6.37 -19.91
N ASN A 346 -5.29 7.08 -20.14
CA ASN A 346 -4.97 7.67 -21.44
C ASN A 346 -3.93 6.83 -22.18
N TYR A 347 -4.39 6.12 -23.21
CA TYR A 347 -3.56 5.27 -24.07
C TYR A 347 -2.79 6.04 -25.16
N GLU A 348 -3.06 7.34 -25.33
CA GLU A 348 -2.29 8.18 -26.23
C GLU A 348 -0.86 8.33 -25.73
N LYS A 349 0.07 8.46 -26.68
CA LYS A 349 1.48 8.63 -26.34
C LYS A 349 1.73 10.05 -25.87
N ILE A 350 1.98 10.22 -24.57
CA ILE A 350 2.41 11.51 -24.03
C ILE A 350 3.79 11.84 -24.61
N LYS A 351 3.90 12.98 -25.30
CA LYS A 351 5.16 13.49 -25.83
C LYS A 351 5.90 14.26 -24.75
N ARG A 352 7.22 14.08 -24.68
CA ARG A 352 8.08 14.87 -23.81
C ARG A 352 8.01 16.35 -24.23
N VAL A 353 7.59 17.22 -23.32
CA VAL A 353 7.65 18.68 -23.52
C VAL A 353 8.92 19.18 -22.85
N GLY A 354 10.01 19.32 -23.63
CA GLY A 354 11.27 19.98 -23.22
C GLY A 354 12.07 19.32 -22.07
N PRO A 355 13.31 19.78 -21.82
CA PRO A 355 14.00 19.58 -20.54
C PRO A 355 13.47 20.59 -19.49
N LEU A 356 13.30 20.10 -18.25
CA LEU A 356 13.05 20.90 -17.05
C LEU A 356 14.28 21.74 -16.69
#